data_AF-A0A7V2WMU7-F1
#
_entry.id   AF-A0A7V2WMU7-F1
#
_cell.length_a   1.000
_cell.length_b   1.000
_cell.length_c   1.000
_cell.angle_alpha   90.00
_cell.angle_beta   90.00
_cell.angle_gamma   90.00
#
_symmetry.space_group_name_H-M   'P 1'
#
loop_
_entity.id
_entity.type
_entity.pdbx_description
1 polymer ?
#
loop_
_entity_poly.entity_id
_entity_poly.type
_entity_poly.pdbx_seq_one_letter_code
_entity_poly.pdbx_strand_id
1 'polypeptide(L)'
;MVRTGRRTSGGRKARLEARAAPLTEDIKPVHPGLTGGRYKPLSDGEVDQIWDAAFELLETVGMADAIPHCIDLVTRAGGRLSDDGRLLFPEKLLNWTLEVAAKEFSLYGFDKKYDLDI
;
A
#
# COMPACT_ATOMS: atom_id res chain seq x y z
N MET A 1 34.82 30.78 -51.18
CA MET A 1 33.36 30.91 -51.34
C MET A 1 32.69 29.97 -50.35
N VAL A 2 31.83 30.49 -49.49
CA VAL A 2 31.39 29.92 -48.20
C VAL A 2 30.48 28.69 -48.38
N ARG A 3 30.74 27.60 -47.65
CA ARG A 3 29.82 26.45 -47.49
C ARG A 3 28.57 26.91 -46.75
N THR A 4 27.48 27.16 -47.46
CA THR A 4 26.18 27.45 -46.84
C THR A 4 25.55 26.15 -46.38
N GLY A 5 25.79 25.78 -45.11
CA GLY A 5 25.10 24.67 -44.46
C GLY A 5 23.60 24.93 -44.46
N ARG A 6 22.83 24.09 -45.15
CA ARG A 6 21.37 24.11 -45.13
C ARG A 6 20.92 23.71 -43.72
N ARG A 7 20.65 24.70 -42.87
CA ARG A 7 19.99 24.48 -41.56
C ARG A 7 18.57 24.01 -41.83
N THR A 8 18.37 22.71 -41.90
CA THR A 8 17.04 22.09 -41.87
C THR A 8 16.50 22.24 -40.45
N SER A 9 16.02 23.44 -40.11
CA SER A 9 15.06 23.56 -39.00
C SER A 9 13.86 22.71 -39.39
N GLY A 10 13.57 21.67 -38.60
CA GLY A 10 12.44 20.79 -38.85
C GLY A 10 11.18 21.62 -39.11
N GLY A 11 10.54 21.44 -40.26
CA GLY A 11 9.39 22.23 -40.68
C GLY A 11 8.20 22.12 -39.72
N ARG A 12 7.09 22.81 -40.04
CA ARG A 12 5.86 22.83 -39.21
C ARG A 12 5.40 21.43 -38.78
N LYS A 13 5.48 20.44 -39.68
CA LYS A 13 5.12 19.05 -39.41
C LYS A 13 5.97 18.43 -38.30
N ALA A 14 7.30 18.56 -38.38
CA ALA A 14 8.22 18.07 -37.34
C ALA A 14 7.97 18.74 -35.98
N ARG A 15 7.60 20.02 -35.95
CA ARG A 15 7.24 20.75 -34.71
C ARG A 15 5.91 20.28 -34.11
N LEU A 16 4.95 19.89 -34.94
CA LEU A 16 3.67 19.33 -34.47
C LEU A 16 3.87 17.91 -33.95
N GLU A 17 4.63 17.08 -34.67
CA GLU A 17 4.98 15.71 -34.25
C GLU A 17 5.76 15.71 -32.93
N ALA A 18 6.76 16.60 -32.78
CA ALA A 18 7.52 16.72 -31.53
C ALA A 18 6.68 17.17 -30.33
N ARG A 19 5.58 17.92 -30.55
CA ARG A 19 4.65 18.33 -29.47
C ARG A 19 3.61 17.26 -29.14
N ALA A 20 3.28 16.39 -30.10
CA ALA A 20 2.35 15.27 -29.91
C ALA A 20 3.04 14.02 -29.37
N ALA A 21 4.38 13.93 -29.50
CA ALA A 21 5.15 12.84 -28.93
C ALA A 21 5.04 12.80 -27.39
N PRO A 22 5.03 11.61 -26.77
CA PRO A 22 5.10 11.48 -25.33
C PRO A 22 6.33 12.19 -24.76
N LEU A 23 6.15 12.84 -23.61
CA LEU A 23 7.25 13.42 -22.84
C LEU A 23 8.26 12.32 -22.46
N THR A 24 9.55 12.63 -22.59
CA THR A 24 10.62 11.78 -22.09
C THR A 24 10.56 11.73 -20.55
N GLU A 25 11.05 10.65 -19.94
CA GLU A 25 10.92 10.43 -18.49
C GLU A 25 11.48 11.59 -17.64
N ASP A 26 12.56 12.22 -18.10
CA ASP A 26 13.26 13.32 -17.43
C ASP A 26 12.49 14.65 -17.40
N ILE A 27 11.49 14.82 -18.28
CA ILE A 27 10.67 16.04 -18.36
C ILE A 27 9.22 15.81 -17.93
N LYS A 28 8.86 14.58 -17.52
CA LYS A 28 7.52 14.31 -17.00
C LYS A 28 7.32 15.05 -15.67
N PRO A 29 6.23 15.81 -15.49
CA PRO A 29 6.00 16.56 -14.25
C PRO A 29 5.57 15.69 -13.07
N VAL A 30 5.13 14.46 -13.33
CA VAL A 30 4.71 13.48 -12.32
C VAL A 30 5.66 12.29 -12.39
N HIS A 31 6.38 12.04 -11.30
CA HIS A 31 7.24 10.89 -11.14
C HIS A 31 6.61 9.88 -10.17
N PRO A 32 6.81 8.57 -10.39
CA PRO A 32 6.34 7.55 -9.46
C PRO A 32 7.10 7.68 -8.14
N GLY A 33 6.36 7.91 -7.05
CA GLY A 33 6.86 7.88 -5.66
C GLY A 33 7.85 8.99 -5.30
N LEU A 34 7.51 9.79 -4.29
CA LEU A 34 8.48 10.63 -3.59
C LEU A 34 8.63 10.07 -2.17
N THR A 35 9.86 9.77 -1.76
CA THR A 35 10.13 9.32 -0.39
C THR A 35 9.91 10.49 0.57
N GLY A 36 8.79 10.47 1.27
CA GLY A 36 8.48 11.39 2.36
C GLY A 36 9.05 10.91 3.70
N GLY A 37 8.95 11.78 4.71
CA GLY A 37 9.17 11.38 6.11
C GLY A 37 7.94 10.70 6.72
N ARG A 38 8.08 10.17 7.93
CA ARG A 38 6.96 9.65 8.74
C ARG A 38 6.58 10.70 9.78
N TYR A 39 5.38 11.27 9.66
CA TYR A 39 4.80 12.11 10.72
C TYR A 39 4.37 11.22 11.89
N LYS A 40 4.96 11.46 13.08
CA LYS A 40 4.69 10.70 14.31
C LYS A 40 4.11 11.65 15.37
N PRO A 41 2.79 11.87 15.39
CA PRO A 41 2.17 12.80 16.34
C PRO A 41 2.04 12.23 17.76
N LEU A 42 2.10 10.90 17.89
CA LEU A 42 1.96 10.20 19.16
C LEU A 42 3.34 9.85 19.74
N SER A 43 3.43 9.91 21.06
CA SER A 43 4.51 9.31 21.84
C SER A 43 4.40 7.79 21.83
N ASP A 44 5.50 7.10 22.11
CA ASP A 44 5.52 5.63 22.16
C ASP A 44 4.53 5.09 23.20
N GLY A 45 4.40 5.75 24.36
CA GLY A 45 3.43 5.35 25.39
C GLY A 45 1.96 5.54 24.99
N GLU A 46 1.64 6.51 24.11
CA GLU A 46 0.29 6.65 23.55
C GLU A 46 0.02 5.57 22.49
N VAL A 47 1.04 5.16 21.74
CA VAL A 47 0.94 4.03 20.81
C VAL A 47 0.66 2.73 21.56
N ASP A 48 1.40 2.47 22.65
CA ASP A 48 1.20 1.28 23.49
C ASP A 48 -0.21 1.23 24.11
N GLN A 49 -0.73 2.38 24.58
CA GLN A 49 -2.10 2.45 25.10
C GLN A 49 -3.15 2.08 24.04
N ILE A 50 -2.99 2.56 22.81
CA ILE A 50 -3.90 2.22 21.71
C ILE A 50 -3.77 0.74 21.34
N TRP A 51 -2.54 0.21 21.38
CA TRP A 51 -2.27 -1.20 21.10
C TRP A 51 -3.00 -2.13 22.08
N ASP A 52 -2.81 -1.89 23.38
CA ASP A 52 -3.44 -2.69 24.44
C ASP A 52 -4.97 -2.60 24.36
N ALA A 53 -5.51 -1.39 24.17
CA ALA A 53 -6.94 -1.18 24.01
C ALA A 53 -7.53 -1.91 22.79
N ALA A 54 -6.80 -1.95 21.67
CA ALA A 54 -7.24 -2.67 20.48
C ALA A 54 -7.29 -4.18 20.72
N PHE A 55 -6.28 -4.74 21.40
CA PHE A 55 -6.24 -6.17 21.75
C PHE A 55 -7.37 -6.55 22.71
N GLU A 56 -7.56 -5.75 23.77
CA GLU A 56 -8.64 -5.96 24.74
C GLU A 56 -10.01 -5.93 24.06
N LEU A 57 -10.26 -4.96 23.16
CA LEU A 57 -11.51 -4.87 22.41
C LEU A 57 -11.74 -6.09 21.52
N LEU A 58 -10.72 -6.57 20.80
CA LEU A 58 -10.85 -7.75 19.94
C LEU A 58 -11.10 -9.04 20.74
N GLU A 59 -10.57 -9.14 21.95
CA GLU A 59 -10.75 -10.31 22.82
C GLU A 59 -12.08 -10.31 23.57
N THR A 60 -12.54 -9.14 24.01
CA THR A 60 -13.72 -8.98 24.89
C THR A 60 -14.99 -8.60 24.13
N VAL A 61 -14.90 -7.68 23.16
CA VAL A 61 -16.04 -7.18 22.37
C VAL A 61 -16.13 -7.87 21.01
N GLY A 62 -15.01 -8.07 20.34
CA GLY A 62 -14.93 -8.75 19.05
C GLY A 62 -15.53 -7.98 17.87
N MET A 63 -15.72 -8.68 16.76
CA MET A 63 -16.28 -8.13 15.52
C MET A 63 -17.67 -8.69 15.22
N ALA A 64 -18.58 -7.83 14.77
CA ALA A 64 -19.89 -8.21 14.27
C ALA A 64 -19.83 -8.70 12.81
N ASP A 65 -20.92 -9.28 12.32
CA ASP A 65 -21.17 -9.55 10.91
C ASP A 65 -20.07 -10.36 10.20
N ALA A 66 -19.42 -11.26 10.93
CA ALA A 66 -18.43 -12.16 10.37
C ALA A 66 -19.09 -13.16 9.40
N ILE A 67 -18.57 -13.24 8.19
CA ILE A 67 -19.03 -14.24 7.21
C ILE A 67 -18.67 -15.66 7.67
N PRO A 68 -19.43 -16.71 7.26
CA PRO A 68 -19.23 -18.08 7.74
C PRO A 68 -17.80 -18.60 7.56
N HIS A 69 -17.14 -18.25 6.46
CA HIS A 69 -15.76 -18.65 6.19
C HIS A 69 -14.77 -18.07 7.22
N CYS A 70 -14.94 -16.81 7.61
CA CYS A 70 -14.09 -16.17 8.61
C CYS A 70 -14.32 -16.77 10.00
N ILE A 71 -15.57 -17.08 10.35
CA ILE A 71 -15.90 -17.74 11.62
C ILE A 71 -15.19 -19.09 11.69
N ASP A 72 -15.29 -19.93 10.67
CA ASP A 72 -14.61 -21.25 10.60
C ASP A 72 -13.07 -21.12 10.69
N LEU A 73 -12.48 -20.17 9.97
CA LEU A 73 -11.03 -19.94 10.02
C LEU A 73 -10.57 -19.53 11.42
N VAL A 74 -11.21 -18.51 12.00
CA VAL A 74 -10.82 -17.94 13.29
C VAL A 74 -11.08 -18.91 14.43
N THR A 75 -12.21 -19.62 14.43
CA THR A 75 -12.52 -20.61 15.48
C THR A 75 -11.55 -21.79 15.46
N ARG A 76 -11.16 -22.29 14.27
CA ARG A 76 -10.11 -23.32 14.18
C ARG A 76 -8.75 -22.84 14.68
N ALA A 77 -8.47 -21.54 14.53
CA ALA A 77 -7.24 -20.92 15.02
C ALA A 77 -7.28 -20.60 16.53
N GLY A 78 -8.38 -20.91 17.23
CA GLY A 78 -8.53 -20.71 18.67
C GLY A 78 -9.35 -19.49 19.07
N GLY A 79 -9.92 -18.75 18.12
CA GLY A 79 -10.95 -17.75 18.39
C GLY A 79 -12.31 -18.38 18.73
N ARG A 80 -13.31 -17.54 19.02
CA ARG A 80 -14.68 -18.02 19.34
C ARG A 80 -15.73 -17.09 18.77
N LEU A 81 -16.88 -17.64 18.42
CA LEU A 81 -18.10 -16.86 18.18
C LEU A 81 -18.90 -16.82 19.49
N SER A 82 -19.23 -15.62 19.97
CA SER A 82 -20.07 -15.45 21.16
C SER A 82 -21.55 -15.69 20.86
N ASP A 83 -22.33 -15.83 21.92
CA ASP A 83 -23.78 -16.05 21.85
C ASP A 83 -24.53 -14.86 21.20
N ASP A 84 -23.99 -13.64 21.31
CA ASP A 84 -24.51 -12.42 20.67
C ASP A 84 -23.95 -12.19 19.25
N GLY A 85 -23.24 -13.18 18.69
CA GLY A 85 -22.77 -13.15 17.30
C GLY A 85 -21.53 -12.29 17.07
N ARG A 86 -20.67 -12.12 18.09
CA ARG A 86 -19.37 -11.46 17.97
C ARG A 86 -18.26 -12.49 17.76
N LEU A 87 -17.44 -12.28 16.75
CA LEU A 87 -16.22 -13.06 16.55
C LEU A 87 -15.11 -12.48 17.41
N LEU A 88 -14.62 -13.27 18.36
CA LEU A 88 -13.66 -12.88 19.39
C LEU A 88 -12.30 -13.50 19.13
N PHE A 89 -11.24 -12.72 19.37
CA PHE A 89 -9.86 -13.04 19.03
C PHE A 89 -9.00 -13.00 20.29
N PRO A 90 -8.62 -14.16 20.87
CA PRO A 90 -7.73 -14.19 22.03
C PRO A 90 -6.37 -13.57 21.71
N GLU A 91 -5.74 -12.93 22.69
CA GLU A 91 -4.41 -12.30 22.57
C GLU A 91 -3.37 -13.21 21.88
N LYS A 92 -3.32 -14.50 22.26
CA LYS A 92 -2.38 -15.46 21.68
C LYS A 92 -2.55 -15.61 20.16
N LEU A 93 -3.79 -15.59 19.66
CA LEU A 93 -4.09 -15.67 18.23
C LEU A 93 -3.65 -14.38 17.52
N LEU A 94 -3.90 -13.21 18.13
CA LEU A 94 -3.51 -11.92 17.56
C LEU A 94 -1.99 -11.80 17.45
N ASN A 95 -1.27 -12.09 18.53
CA ASN A 95 0.20 -12.05 18.56
C ASN A 95 0.83 -12.99 17.53
N TRP A 96 0.35 -14.24 17.45
CA TRP A 96 0.81 -15.18 16.44
C TRP A 96 0.53 -14.68 15.01
N THR A 97 -0.65 -14.10 14.76
CA THR A 97 -1.02 -13.58 13.44
C THR A 97 -0.09 -12.46 12.98
N LEU A 98 0.27 -11.54 13.89
CA LEU A 98 1.20 -10.44 13.61
C LEU A 98 2.64 -10.94 13.41
N GLU A 99 3.04 -11.99 14.15
CA GLU A 99 4.34 -12.63 13.98
C GLU A 99 4.50 -13.25 12.59
N VAL A 100 3.47 -13.94 12.08
CA VAL A 100 3.53 -14.60 10.77
C VAL A 100 3.17 -13.69 9.59
N ALA A 101 2.55 -12.53 9.83
CA ALA A 101 2.21 -11.59 8.76
C ALA A 101 3.46 -11.12 8.00
N ALA A 102 3.36 -10.96 6.67
CA ALA A 102 4.46 -10.39 5.88
C ALA A 102 4.63 -8.90 6.24
N LYS A 103 5.88 -8.49 6.52
CA LYS A 103 6.22 -7.09 6.85
C LYS A 103 6.59 -6.29 5.61
N GLU A 104 7.11 -6.98 4.60
CA GLU A 104 7.53 -6.44 3.32
C GLU A 104 7.12 -7.42 2.21
N PHE A 105 6.52 -6.93 1.13
CA PHE A 105 6.19 -7.74 -0.04
C PHE A 105 6.05 -6.88 -1.32
N SER A 106 6.29 -7.52 -2.48
CA SER A 106 6.16 -6.86 -3.77
C SER A 106 4.76 -7.05 -4.36
N LEU A 107 4.11 -5.95 -4.72
CA LEU A 107 2.94 -5.92 -5.59
C LEU A 107 3.40 -5.88 -7.04
N TYR A 108 3.10 -6.92 -7.80
CA TYR A 108 3.50 -7.03 -9.20
C TYR A 108 2.57 -6.23 -10.12
N GLY A 109 3.16 -5.32 -10.89
CA GLY A 109 2.48 -4.58 -11.92
C GLY A 109 2.31 -5.40 -13.21
N PHE A 110 1.48 -4.88 -14.13
CA PHE A 110 1.38 -5.48 -15.46
C PHE A 110 2.71 -5.41 -16.24
N ASP A 111 3.48 -4.36 -16.02
CA ASP A 111 4.87 -4.20 -16.49
C ASP A 111 5.75 -4.08 -15.24
N LYS A 112 6.86 -4.83 -15.22
CA LYS A 112 7.80 -4.93 -14.10
C LYS A 112 8.28 -3.58 -13.57
N LYS A 113 8.38 -2.56 -14.43
CA LYS A 113 8.78 -1.21 -14.02
C LYS A 113 7.78 -0.52 -13.08
N TYR A 114 6.59 -1.08 -12.91
CA TYR A 114 5.53 -0.60 -12.02
C TYR A 114 5.31 -1.51 -10.81
N ASP A 115 6.23 -2.46 -10.55
CA ASP A 115 6.22 -3.23 -9.31
C ASP A 115 6.40 -2.27 -8.11
N LEU A 116 5.72 -2.57 -6.99
CA LEU A 116 5.78 -1.77 -5.76
C LEU A 116 6.20 -2.65 -4.60
N ASP A 117 7.29 -2.28 -3.92
CA ASP A 117 7.68 -2.88 -2.65
C ASP A 117 6.98 -2.13 -1.50
N ILE A 118 6.19 -2.85 -0.71
CA ILE A 118 5.39 -2.33 0.43
C ILE A 118 5.83 -3.01 1.71
#